data_AF-A0A3B0XWC3-F1
#
_entry.id   AF-A0A3B0XWC3-F1
#
_cell.length_a   1.000
_cell.length_b   1.000
_cell.length_c   1.000
_cell.angle_alpha   90.00
_cell.angle_beta   90.00
_cell.angle_gamma   90.00
#
_symmetry.space_group_name_H-M   'P 1'
#
loop_
_entity.id
_entity.type
_entity.pdbx_description
1 polymer ?
#
loop_
_entity_poly.entity_id
_entity_poly.type
_entity_poly.pdbx_seq_one_letter_code
_entity_poly.pdbx_strand_id
1 'polypeptide(L)'
;GNNVGLLDSSTVDASGTNGGGDVLVGGDQQGQNPAIHNAEFLYMGAGSRIIADALDIGRGGKIITFANNTARVYGNLLARGGVNGGNGGFIETSGKQGFEILMAPDISARADNGTSEGGLWLIDPLDITIQNGDGANDADFSTTGLTIYTSNGGAAVIETATLLTGLGNGSVEVVTGPGGDGNGNITFNAVLDYSGIDPGRSLTLKAFNNIDFMNGSSISSSGSGLGVILKAGDNNPGAGNIVFGTGTSINTNGANFTASGNNFNSGNAIIDVGGGSINLDGISGAVRLGNLSANDIFSDLLIQDASSITQQAGTIINIGRDLLLGNSLTTDVMLDQPMNTLGARRIVVKANDVTLTGTGNIIFDTGTNIKNSLNVTATSGRIDTTPTGSIIVSNEDNNAIATFNATGNVTFSGNNNFNLVNVESADNVTLNDSTGGIALSANNGAGTGGVTGDLTVSASGGDITNFGEINVGGTTNLTVDQGQSILLGNAANTLAGIITLNAGGDGSFGNITLSNTSAIDLQGLSVNNNLIV
;
A
#
# COMPACT_ATOMS: atom_id res chain seq x y z
N GLY A 1 -16.80 25.09 32.07
CA GLY A 1 -16.51 26.53 32.30
C GLY A 1 -15.19 26.87 31.63
N ASN A 2 -14.81 28.14 31.55
CA ASN A 2 -13.64 28.55 30.75
C ASN A 2 -12.31 27.95 31.22
N ASN A 3 -12.13 27.77 32.54
CA ASN A 3 -10.94 27.15 33.11
C ASN A 3 -11.40 25.98 33.98
N VAL A 4 -10.79 24.80 33.81
CA VAL A 4 -11.11 23.58 34.56
C VAL A 4 -9.85 23.03 35.21
N GLY A 5 -9.91 22.78 36.52
CA GLY A 5 -8.77 22.29 37.30
C GLY A 5 -9.15 21.12 38.20
N LEU A 6 -8.36 20.05 38.18
CA LEU A 6 -8.39 18.98 39.17
C LEU A 6 -7.12 19.08 40.03
N LEU A 7 -7.25 19.68 41.21
CA LEU A 7 -6.14 20.06 42.10
C LEU A 7 -5.96 19.07 43.25
N ASP A 8 -4.81 19.14 43.93
CA ASP A 8 -4.56 18.60 45.28
C ASP A 8 -5.07 17.17 45.55
N SER A 9 -4.85 16.25 44.61
CA SER A 9 -5.24 14.83 44.69
C SER A 9 -6.74 14.54 44.57
N SER A 10 -7.46 15.37 43.81
CA SER A 10 -8.87 15.15 43.46
C SER A 10 -9.11 13.77 42.83
N THR A 11 -10.15 13.06 43.26
CA THR A 11 -10.59 11.79 42.67
C THR A 11 -12.00 11.93 42.10
N VAL A 12 -12.16 11.59 40.83
CA VAL A 12 -13.45 11.40 40.16
C VAL A 12 -13.60 9.92 39.85
N ASP A 13 -14.61 9.27 40.40
CA ASP A 13 -14.83 7.83 40.23
C ASP A 13 -16.23 7.56 39.66
N ALA A 14 -16.26 7.04 38.44
CA ALA A 14 -17.41 6.59 37.70
C ALA A 14 -17.33 5.09 37.40
N SER A 15 -16.62 4.31 38.21
CA SER A 15 -16.52 2.86 38.04
C SER A 15 -17.85 2.17 38.25
N GLY A 16 -18.07 1.04 37.57
CA GLY A 16 -19.28 0.25 37.68
C GLY A 16 -19.02 -1.25 37.58
N THR A 17 -19.92 -2.07 38.15
CA THR A 17 -19.74 -3.54 38.21
C THR A 17 -19.61 -4.16 36.82
N ASN A 18 -20.49 -3.78 35.89
CA ASN A 18 -20.58 -4.38 34.55
C ASN A 18 -20.14 -3.44 33.42
N GLY A 19 -19.41 -2.38 33.76
CA GLY A 19 -18.94 -1.37 32.82
C GLY A 19 -18.57 -0.08 33.55
N GLY A 20 -17.56 0.61 33.05
CA GLY A 20 -17.24 1.97 33.52
C GLY A 20 -18.21 3.01 32.98
N GLY A 21 -18.38 4.11 33.72
CA GLY A 21 -19.17 5.27 33.31
C GLY A 21 -18.43 6.25 32.41
N ASP A 22 -19.08 7.38 32.14
CA ASP A 22 -18.55 8.48 31.33
C ASP A 22 -18.09 9.64 32.23
N VAL A 23 -16.86 10.12 32.02
CA VAL A 23 -16.34 11.34 32.67
C VAL A 23 -15.86 12.32 31.61
N LEU A 24 -16.50 13.49 31.55
CA LEU A 24 -16.19 14.57 30.61
C LEU A 24 -15.60 15.76 31.39
N VAL A 25 -14.32 16.03 31.21
CA VAL A 25 -13.61 17.11 31.90
C VAL A 25 -13.15 18.14 30.87
N GLY A 26 -13.69 19.35 30.99
CA GLY A 26 -13.35 20.45 30.08
C GLY A 26 -14.11 20.44 28.76
N GLY A 27 -14.52 19.29 28.21
CA GLY A 27 -15.31 19.23 26.99
C GLY A 27 -15.80 17.82 26.69
N ASP A 28 -16.36 17.64 25.50
CA ASP A 28 -16.69 16.32 24.93
C ASP A 28 -15.67 15.91 23.86
N GLN A 29 -15.86 14.75 23.23
CA GLN A 29 -14.93 14.17 22.26
C GLN A 29 -14.55 15.17 21.17
N GLN A 30 -13.26 15.46 21.06
CA GLN A 30 -12.65 16.44 20.15
C GLN A 30 -13.31 17.84 20.17
N GLY A 31 -14.02 18.17 21.25
CA GLY A 31 -14.73 19.43 21.42
C GLY A 31 -15.93 19.62 20.48
N GLN A 32 -16.43 18.56 19.85
CA GLN A 32 -17.43 18.67 18.77
C GLN A 32 -18.88 18.76 19.26
N ASN A 33 -19.15 18.52 20.54
CA ASN A 33 -20.50 18.59 21.09
C ASN A 33 -20.84 20.03 21.51
N PRO A 34 -21.70 20.76 20.77
CA PRO A 34 -22.03 22.14 21.11
C PRO A 34 -22.86 22.27 22.39
N ALA A 35 -23.42 21.17 22.91
CA ALA A 35 -24.18 21.17 24.17
C ALA A 35 -23.28 21.21 25.41
N ILE A 36 -21.99 20.87 25.28
CA ILE A 36 -21.01 20.90 26.37
C ILE A 36 -20.05 22.04 26.11
N HIS A 37 -19.95 22.96 27.07
CA HIS A 37 -19.05 24.10 26.95
C HIS A 37 -17.59 23.68 27.11
N ASN A 38 -16.83 23.79 26.01
CA ASN A 38 -15.40 23.55 25.99
C ASN A 38 -14.64 24.56 26.87
N ALA A 39 -13.75 24.06 27.72
CA ALA A 39 -12.80 24.85 28.47
C ALA A 39 -11.73 25.41 27.53
N GLU A 40 -11.24 26.60 27.84
CA GLU A 40 -10.05 27.16 27.21
C GLU A 40 -8.78 26.53 27.82
N PHE A 41 -8.79 26.33 29.14
CA PHE A 41 -7.65 25.82 29.89
C PHE A 41 -8.05 24.65 30.78
N LEU A 42 -7.30 23.55 30.70
CA LEU A 42 -7.43 22.38 31.56
C LEU A 42 -6.11 22.08 32.27
N TYR A 43 -6.17 21.90 33.58
CA TYR A 43 -5.03 21.45 34.39
C TYR A 43 -5.44 20.29 35.31
N MET A 44 -4.75 19.17 35.21
CA MET A 44 -4.90 18.04 36.13
C MET A 44 -3.58 17.79 36.85
N GLY A 45 -3.56 18.06 38.16
CA GLY A 45 -2.36 17.87 38.98
C GLY A 45 -1.97 16.40 39.13
N ALA A 46 -0.68 16.15 39.40
CA ALA A 46 -0.09 14.80 39.43
C ALA A 46 -0.72 13.84 40.46
N GLY A 47 -1.28 14.37 41.55
CA GLY A 47 -1.99 13.55 42.55
C GLY A 47 -3.42 13.16 42.16
N SER A 48 -4.00 13.81 41.14
CA SER A 48 -5.41 13.65 40.78
C SER A 48 -5.66 12.33 40.02
N ARG A 49 -6.87 11.81 40.11
CA ARG A 49 -7.29 10.54 39.47
C ARG A 49 -8.69 10.67 38.86
N ILE A 50 -8.86 10.18 37.64
CA ILE A 50 -10.17 9.93 37.05
C ILE A 50 -10.27 8.44 36.76
N ILE A 51 -11.32 7.80 37.28
CA ILE A 51 -11.51 6.36 37.26
C ILE A 51 -12.87 6.07 36.64
N ALA A 52 -12.88 5.23 35.61
CA ALA A 52 -14.06 4.74 34.90
C ALA A 52 -13.87 3.24 34.61
N ASP A 53 -13.54 2.46 35.64
CA ASP A 53 -13.24 1.04 35.47
C ASP A 53 -14.52 0.19 35.44
N ALA A 54 -14.47 -0.93 34.73
CA ALA A 54 -15.38 -2.04 34.98
C ALA A 54 -14.82 -2.91 36.12
N LEU A 55 -15.63 -3.21 37.13
CA LEU A 55 -15.16 -3.91 38.34
C LEU A 55 -15.27 -5.44 38.28
N ASP A 56 -16.10 -6.00 37.40
CA ASP A 56 -16.33 -7.44 37.27
C ASP A 56 -16.24 -7.93 35.81
N ILE A 57 -17.36 -8.01 35.10
CA ILE A 57 -17.43 -8.36 33.68
C ILE A 57 -18.01 -7.15 32.94
N GLY A 58 -17.19 -6.48 32.14
CA GLY A 58 -17.62 -5.28 31.41
C GLY A 58 -16.47 -4.53 30.74
N ARG A 59 -16.83 -3.62 29.84
CA ARG A 59 -15.86 -2.72 29.18
C ARG A 59 -15.52 -1.56 30.11
N GLY A 60 -14.26 -1.14 30.13
CA GLY A 60 -13.87 0.14 30.71
C GLY A 60 -14.70 1.30 30.12
N GLY A 61 -14.88 2.35 30.92
CA GLY A 61 -15.71 3.49 30.58
C GLY A 61 -15.03 4.47 29.62
N LYS A 62 -15.54 5.70 29.60
CA LYS A 62 -15.05 6.77 28.73
C LYS A 62 -14.54 7.93 29.57
N ILE A 63 -13.32 8.38 29.32
CA ILE A 63 -12.77 9.60 29.93
C ILE A 63 -12.33 10.55 28.83
N ILE A 64 -12.78 11.80 28.89
CA ILE A 64 -12.34 12.86 27.98
C ILE A 64 -11.76 14.00 28.82
N THR A 65 -10.52 14.39 28.53
CA THR A 65 -9.94 15.66 28.99
C THR A 65 -9.72 16.55 27.77
N PHE A 66 -10.42 17.69 27.73
CA PHE A 66 -10.43 18.55 26.55
C PHE A 66 -10.25 20.03 26.91
N ALA A 67 -9.40 20.72 26.15
CA ALA A 67 -9.30 22.18 26.13
C ALA A 67 -9.13 22.73 24.71
N ASN A 68 -9.84 23.82 24.39
CA ASN A 68 -9.72 24.55 23.13
C ASN A 68 -8.33 25.20 22.94
N ASN A 69 -7.60 25.46 24.02
CA ASN A 69 -6.27 26.03 23.96
C ASN A 69 -5.27 25.08 24.61
N THR A 70 -5.14 25.10 25.93
CA THR A 70 -4.07 24.38 26.62
C THR A 70 -4.62 23.33 27.59
N ALA A 71 -4.16 22.08 27.47
CA ALA A 71 -4.40 21.01 28.42
C ALA A 71 -3.09 20.44 28.97
N ARG A 72 -2.93 20.48 30.29
CA ARG A 72 -1.85 19.82 31.02
C ARG A 72 -2.41 18.71 31.89
N VAL A 73 -2.08 17.48 31.56
CA VAL A 73 -2.67 16.27 32.16
C VAL A 73 -1.58 15.48 32.85
N TYR A 74 -1.39 15.72 34.15
CA TYR A 74 -0.35 15.04 34.93
C TYR A 74 -0.92 13.97 35.86
N GLY A 75 -2.24 13.90 36.06
CA GLY A 75 -2.85 12.91 36.93
C GLY A 75 -3.11 11.57 36.24
N ASN A 76 -3.65 10.60 36.98
CA ASN A 76 -3.91 9.27 36.46
C ASN A 76 -5.31 9.17 35.83
N LEU A 77 -5.39 8.58 34.64
CA LEU A 77 -6.64 8.29 33.94
C LEU A 77 -6.78 6.77 33.80
N LEU A 78 -7.88 6.19 34.31
CA LEU A 78 -8.10 4.75 34.34
C LEU A 78 -9.47 4.40 33.76
N ALA A 79 -9.50 3.63 32.69
CA ALA A 79 -10.72 3.10 32.08
C ALA A 79 -10.51 1.62 31.75
N ARG A 80 -10.25 0.81 32.78
CA ARG A 80 -9.84 -0.58 32.62
C ARG A 80 -11.05 -1.50 32.40
N GLY A 81 -10.81 -2.56 31.62
CA GLY A 81 -11.76 -3.67 31.47
C GLY A 81 -11.94 -4.46 32.76
N GLY A 82 -13.06 -5.20 32.84
CA GLY A 82 -13.44 -5.99 33.99
C GLY A 82 -12.42 -7.07 34.35
N VAL A 83 -12.25 -7.35 35.64
CA VAL A 83 -11.25 -8.33 36.11
C VAL A 83 -11.55 -9.77 35.68
N ASN A 84 -12.82 -10.08 35.39
CA ASN A 84 -13.30 -11.38 34.95
C ASN A 84 -13.66 -11.41 33.45
N GLY A 85 -13.47 -10.30 32.73
CA GLY A 85 -13.69 -10.21 31.29
C GLY A 85 -14.17 -8.83 30.82
N GLY A 86 -13.97 -8.57 29.52
CA GLY A 86 -14.34 -7.33 28.86
C GLY A 86 -13.13 -6.48 28.46
N ASN A 87 -13.38 -5.50 27.59
CA ASN A 87 -12.33 -4.73 26.92
C ASN A 87 -11.94 -3.48 27.71
N GLY A 88 -10.78 -2.92 27.39
CA GLY A 88 -10.41 -1.59 27.86
C GLY A 88 -11.36 -0.50 27.33
N GLY A 89 -11.39 0.62 28.03
CA GLY A 89 -12.26 1.75 27.73
C GLY A 89 -11.75 2.66 26.62
N PHE A 90 -12.21 3.91 26.64
CA PHE A 90 -11.75 4.97 25.75
C PHE A 90 -11.25 6.13 26.60
N ILE A 91 -10.06 6.64 26.29
CA ILE A 91 -9.54 7.85 26.92
C ILE A 91 -9.07 8.82 25.84
N GLU A 92 -9.55 10.06 25.89
CA GLU A 92 -9.06 11.18 25.09
C GLU A 92 -8.32 12.19 25.96
N THR A 93 -7.18 12.65 25.49
CA THR A 93 -6.42 13.76 26.08
C THR A 93 -6.10 14.81 25.02
N SER A 94 -6.70 15.99 25.17
CA SER A 94 -6.74 16.99 24.11
C SER A 94 -6.48 18.39 24.64
N GLY A 95 -5.46 19.04 24.08
CA GLY A 95 -5.23 20.47 24.16
C GLY A 95 -4.82 20.94 22.77
N LYS A 96 -5.62 21.80 22.15
CA LYS A 96 -5.42 22.11 20.72
C LYS A 96 -4.12 22.89 20.48
N GLN A 97 -3.94 24.02 21.16
CA GLN A 97 -2.74 24.84 21.01
C GLN A 97 -1.60 24.36 21.90
N GLY A 98 -1.91 24.04 23.16
CA GLY A 98 -0.95 23.55 24.13
C GLY A 98 -1.31 22.17 24.65
N PHE A 99 -0.40 21.20 24.62
CA PHE A 99 -0.67 19.85 25.11
C PHE A 99 0.55 19.23 25.80
N GLU A 100 0.36 18.87 27.06
CA GLU A 100 1.36 18.10 27.81
C GLU A 100 0.68 16.98 28.61
N ILE A 101 1.23 15.78 28.46
CA ILE A 101 0.86 14.61 29.26
C ILE A 101 2.13 13.87 29.69
N LEU A 102 2.24 13.56 30.98
CA LEU A 102 3.44 12.92 31.54
C LEU A 102 3.26 11.43 31.83
N MET A 103 2.02 10.94 31.83
CA MET A 103 1.70 9.54 32.09
C MET A 103 0.67 9.03 31.10
N ALA A 104 0.94 7.89 30.49
CA ALA A 104 -0.02 7.24 29.61
C ALA A 104 -1.27 6.79 30.41
N PRO A 105 -2.47 6.92 29.83
CA PRO A 105 -3.68 6.38 30.45
C PRO A 105 -3.65 4.85 30.58
N ASP A 106 -4.33 4.33 31.61
CA ASP A 106 -4.55 2.89 31.79
C ASP A 106 -5.91 2.48 31.20
N ILE A 107 -5.84 1.99 29.98
CA ILE A 107 -6.94 1.41 29.20
C ILE A 107 -6.79 -0.12 29.10
N SER A 108 -6.08 -0.74 30.04
CA SER A 108 -5.81 -2.18 29.99
C SER A 108 -7.07 -3.02 30.19
N ALA A 109 -7.01 -4.26 29.70
CA ALA A 109 -7.96 -5.32 29.99
C ALA A 109 -7.20 -6.56 30.46
N ARG A 110 -7.78 -7.32 31.40
CA ARG A 110 -7.23 -8.62 31.74
C ARG A 110 -7.60 -9.61 30.64
N ALA A 111 -6.62 -10.36 30.15
CA ALA A 111 -6.87 -11.41 29.18
C ALA A 111 -7.76 -12.50 29.82
N ASP A 112 -8.97 -12.69 29.31
CA ASP A 112 -9.69 -13.95 29.46
C ASP A 112 -9.29 -14.87 28.29
N ASN A 113 -8.90 -16.11 28.61
CA ASN A 113 -8.57 -17.14 27.60
C ASN A 113 -7.52 -16.77 26.53
N GLY A 114 -6.67 -15.75 26.77
CA GLY A 114 -5.57 -15.38 25.89
C GLY A 114 -5.83 -14.22 24.91
N THR A 115 -7.00 -13.57 24.96
CA THR A 115 -7.29 -12.37 24.14
C THR A 115 -7.62 -11.17 25.05
N SER A 116 -6.64 -10.31 25.32
CA SER A 116 -6.89 -9.01 25.97
C SER A 116 -7.05 -7.91 24.91
N GLU A 117 -8.28 -7.48 24.66
CA GLU A 117 -8.54 -6.26 23.91
C GLU A 117 -8.55 -5.06 24.86
N GLY A 118 -7.35 -4.58 25.21
CA GLY A 118 -7.14 -3.22 25.72
C GLY A 118 -7.87 -2.15 24.89
N GLY A 119 -8.02 -0.97 25.46
CA GLY A 119 -8.87 0.10 24.94
C GLY A 119 -8.23 0.94 23.85
N LEU A 120 -8.71 2.18 23.70
CA LEU A 120 -8.15 3.19 22.80
C LEU A 120 -7.78 4.45 23.58
N TRP A 121 -6.56 4.94 23.37
CA TRP A 121 -6.13 6.27 23.80
C TRP A 121 -6.02 7.19 22.59
N LEU A 122 -6.80 8.27 22.59
CA LEU A 122 -6.79 9.34 21.62
C LEU A 122 -5.99 10.54 22.15
N ILE A 123 -5.02 11.00 21.36
CA ILE A 123 -4.25 12.24 21.57
C ILE A 123 -4.61 13.20 20.45
N ASP A 124 -5.11 14.40 20.76
CA ASP A 124 -5.67 15.31 19.74
C ASP A 124 -5.26 16.80 19.87
N PRO A 125 -3.98 17.14 19.65
CA PRO A 125 -3.49 18.52 19.52
C PRO A 125 -3.67 19.11 18.09
N LEU A 126 -3.19 20.33 17.84
CA LEU A 126 -3.14 20.92 16.50
C LEU A 126 -1.92 20.47 15.68
N ASP A 127 -0.75 20.44 16.28
CA ASP A 127 0.48 19.90 15.70
C ASP A 127 1.16 19.04 16.77
N ILE A 128 1.85 17.97 16.37
CA ILE A 128 2.58 17.13 17.32
C ILE A 128 3.88 16.58 16.75
N THR A 129 4.92 16.63 17.58
CA THR A 129 6.19 15.93 17.36
C THR A 129 6.26 14.72 18.30
N ILE A 130 6.41 13.54 17.72
CA ILE A 130 6.75 12.32 18.44
C ILE A 130 8.27 12.24 18.47
N GLN A 131 8.88 12.23 19.65
CA GLN A 131 10.34 12.23 19.81
C GLN A 131 10.84 11.18 20.79
N ASN A 132 12.15 10.94 20.79
CA ASN A 132 12.80 10.15 21.82
C ASN A 132 12.71 10.87 23.18
N GLY A 133 12.60 10.11 24.27
CA GLY A 133 12.71 10.69 25.62
C GLY A 133 14.14 11.16 25.88
N ASP A 134 14.37 12.47 25.83
CA ASP A 134 15.65 13.09 26.17
C ASP A 134 15.57 13.93 27.45
N GLY A 135 14.39 13.96 28.10
CA GLY A 135 14.14 14.73 29.31
C GLY A 135 14.33 16.23 29.13
N ALA A 136 14.33 16.75 27.90
CA ALA A 136 14.70 18.11 27.59
C ALA A 136 13.70 18.80 26.65
N ASN A 137 13.01 19.80 27.22
CA ASN A 137 12.29 20.89 26.56
C ASN A 137 11.05 20.49 25.75
N ASP A 138 9.91 20.45 26.45
CA ASP A 138 8.66 20.78 25.81
C ASP A 138 8.71 22.25 25.34
N ALA A 139 8.96 22.46 24.04
CA ALA A 139 9.03 23.78 23.43
C ALA A 139 7.67 24.52 23.51
N ASP A 140 6.59 23.79 23.74
CA ASP A 140 5.24 24.31 23.89
C ASP A 140 5.11 25.18 25.15
N PHE A 141 5.91 24.97 26.21
CA PHE A 141 5.79 25.73 27.45
C PHE A 141 7.09 26.37 27.96
N SER A 142 6.99 27.62 28.44
CA SER A 142 8.10 28.29 29.13
C SER A 142 8.45 27.58 30.45
N THR A 143 9.75 27.38 30.69
CA THR A 143 10.29 26.87 31.96
C THR A 143 10.46 27.96 33.04
N THR A 144 10.09 29.21 32.74
CA THR A 144 10.22 30.36 33.65
C THR A 144 8.91 31.15 33.77
N GLY A 145 8.52 31.55 34.99
CA GLY A 145 7.34 32.40 35.27
C GLY A 145 6.04 31.64 35.63
N LEU A 146 4.96 32.40 35.90
CA LEU A 146 3.61 31.90 36.24
C LEU A 146 2.78 31.48 35.00
N THR A 147 3.40 31.27 33.85
CA THR A 147 2.75 30.96 32.56
C THR A 147 2.45 29.46 32.39
N ILE A 148 2.02 28.79 33.46
CA ILE A 148 1.64 27.36 33.45
C ILE A 148 0.38 27.07 32.61
N TYR A 149 -0.23 28.10 32.02
CA TYR A 149 -1.49 28.02 31.28
C TYR A 149 -1.39 28.52 29.83
N THR A 150 -0.23 28.95 29.34
CA THR A 150 -0.11 29.52 27.99
C THR A 150 0.94 28.77 27.20
N SER A 151 0.50 28.13 26.10
CA SER A 151 1.38 27.64 25.03
C SER A 151 2.22 28.78 24.44
N ASN A 152 3.43 28.45 24.00
CA ASN A 152 4.32 29.32 23.24
C ASN A 152 4.04 29.25 21.71
N GLY A 153 3.00 28.54 21.28
CA GLY A 153 2.67 28.30 19.87
C GLY A 153 3.58 27.27 19.19
N GLY A 154 4.32 26.47 19.97
CA GLY A 154 5.09 25.34 19.45
C GLY A 154 4.20 24.14 19.17
N ALA A 155 4.68 23.20 18.35
CA ALA A 155 4.02 21.90 18.22
C ALA A 155 4.06 21.17 19.56
N ALA A 156 2.97 20.48 19.91
CA ALA A 156 2.95 19.61 21.09
C ALA A 156 4.03 18.54 20.96
N VAL A 157 4.56 18.07 22.09
CA VAL A 157 5.57 17.01 22.11
C VAL A 157 5.04 15.80 22.86
N ILE A 158 5.22 14.61 22.29
CA ILE A 158 5.02 13.36 23.02
C ILE A 158 6.23 12.44 22.86
N GLU A 159 6.69 11.89 23.98
CA GLU A 159 7.81 10.97 23.99
C GLU A 159 7.37 9.54 23.65
N THR A 160 8.23 8.81 22.93
CA THR A 160 7.96 7.41 22.60
C THR A 160 7.83 6.51 23.83
N ALA A 161 8.44 6.86 24.97
CA ALA A 161 8.27 6.11 26.23
C ALA A 161 6.81 6.17 26.75
N THR A 162 6.17 7.33 26.65
CA THR A 162 4.75 7.51 27.01
C THR A 162 3.86 6.76 26.03
N LEU A 163 4.11 6.89 24.71
CA LEU A 163 3.39 6.12 23.69
C LEU A 163 3.53 4.61 23.91
N LEU A 164 4.73 4.12 24.24
CA LEU A 164 4.98 2.71 24.47
C LEU A 164 4.22 2.18 25.69
N THR A 165 4.14 2.98 26.77
CA THR A 165 3.31 2.64 27.94
C THR A 165 1.83 2.57 27.57
N GLY A 166 1.34 3.52 26.76
CA GLY A 166 -0.03 3.51 26.24
C GLY A 166 -0.32 2.30 25.37
N LEU A 167 0.62 1.96 24.47
CA LEU A 167 0.56 0.78 23.61
C LEU A 167 0.62 -0.53 24.42
N GLY A 168 1.28 -0.54 25.59
CA GLY A 168 1.21 -1.64 26.54
C GLY A 168 -0.20 -1.88 27.12
N ASN A 169 -1.03 -0.83 27.17
CA ASN A 169 -2.38 -0.88 27.74
C ASN A 169 -3.46 -1.07 26.67
N GLY A 170 -3.28 -0.56 25.44
CA GLY A 170 -4.29 -0.58 24.37
C GLY A 170 -3.75 -0.02 23.06
N SER A 171 -4.63 0.26 22.10
CA SER A 171 -4.22 0.96 20.88
C SER A 171 -4.10 2.46 21.12
N VAL A 172 -3.23 3.12 20.35
CA VAL A 172 -3.02 4.57 20.44
C VAL A 172 -3.33 5.21 19.09
N GLU A 173 -4.11 6.29 19.15
CA GLU A 173 -4.43 7.13 18.01
C GLU A 173 -3.98 8.56 18.29
N VAL A 174 -3.08 9.08 17.45
CA VAL A 174 -2.65 10.48 17.46
C VAL A 174 -3.33 11.17 16.30
N VAL A 175 -4.13 12.20 16.60
CA VAL A 175 -4.88 12.99 15.63
C VAL A 175 -4.41 14.42 15.71
N THR A 176 -4.35 15.11 14.57
CA THR A 176 -4.22 16.56 14.54
C THR A 176 -5.41 17.21 13.85
N GLY A 177 -5.75 18.42 14.27
CA GLY A 177 -6.89 19.18 13.74
C GLY A 177 -6.50 20.44 12.95
N PRO A 178 -7.47 21.05 12.25
CA PRO A 178 -7.29 22.34 11.61
C PRO A 178 -7.22 23.51 12.61
N GLY A 179 -6.55 24.60 12.21
CA GLY A 179 -6.65 25.92 12.86
C GLY A 179 -5.51 26.25 13.82
N GLY A 180 -5.63 27.40 14.50
CA GLY A 180 -4.59 27.95 15.38
C GLY A 180 -3.35 28.44 14.61
N ASP A 181 -2.19 28.43 15.28
CA ASP A 181 -0.90 28.81 14.70
C ASP A 181 -0.18 27.63 13.99
N GLY A 182 -0.77 26.43 14.06
CA GLY A 182 -0.22 25.18 13.53
C GLY A 182 -0.77 24.77 12.16
N ASN A 183 -0.09 23.82 11.52
CA ASN A 183 -0.43 23.36 10.18
C ASN A 183 -1.27 22.07 10.14
N GLY A 184 -1.43 21.37 11.27
CA GLY A 184 -2.07 20.06 11.30
C GLY A 184 -1.11 18.90 11.02
N ASN A 185 0.19 19.05 11.23
CA ASN A 185 1.20 18.05 10.92
C ASN A 185 1.48 17.11 12.10
N ILE A 186 1.82 15.86 11.77
CA ILE A 186 2.48 14.92 12.69
C ILE A 186 3.93 14.75 12.23
N THR A 187 4.88 15.11 13.09
CA THR A 187 6.31 14.85 12.87
C THR A 187 6.74 13.66 13.72
N PHE A 188 7.28 12.62 13.11
CA PHE A 188 7.85 11.47 13.81
C PHE A 188 9.38 11.57 13.74
N ASN A 189 10.02 11.86 14.88
CA ASN A 189 11.47 12.04 15.03
C ASN A 189 12.01 11.18 16.16
N ALA A 190 11.77 9.88 16.07
CA ALA A 190 12.02 8.98 17.19
C ALA A 190 12.31 7.54 16.76
N VAL A 191 12.74 6.75 17.73
CA VAL A 191 12.72 5.29 17.70
C VAL A 191 11.59 4.83 18.62
N LEU A 192 10.64 4.07 18.07
CA LEU A 192 9.59 3.39 18.83
C LEU A 192 9.80 1.88 18.69
N ASP A 193 10.22 1.24 19.78
CA ASP A 193 10.47 -0.20 19.84
C ASP A 193 9.36 -0.92 20.63
N TYR A 194 8.39 -1.47 19.90
CA TYR A 194 7.30 -2.29 20.42
C TYR A 194 7.71 -3.77 20.53
N SER A 195 8.88 -4.02 21.11
CA SER A 195 9.42 -5.37 21.31
C SER A 195 9.01 -5.93 22.66
N GLY A 196 8.50 -7.17 22.66
CA GLY A 196 8.12 -7.87 23.90
C GLY A 196 6.82 -7.39 24.54
N ILE A 197 5.97 -6.71 23.78
CA ILE A 197 4.63 -6.29 24.23
C ILE A 197 3.58 -7.13 23.51
N ASP A 198 2.74 -7.79 24.31
CA ASP A 198 1.63 -8.62 23.84
C ASP A 198 0.32 -8.22 24.57
N PRO A 199 -0.85 -8.38 23.93
CA PRO A 199 -1.05 -8.83 22.55
C PRO A 199 -0.76 -7.72 21.52
N GLY A 200 -0.95 -8.01 20.23
CA GLY A 200 -0.74 -7.06 19.16
C GLY A 200 -1.67 -5.85 19.27
N ARG A 201 -1.16 -4.66 18.88
CA ARG A 201 -1.86 -3.37 18.97
C ARG A 201 -1.78 -2.61 17.67
N SER A 202 -2.35 -1.41 17.66
CA SER A 202 -2.17 -0.45 16.58
C SER A 202 -1.68 0.91 17.07
N LEU A 203 -0.76 1.49 16.31
CA LEU A 203 -0.43 2.90 16.34
C LEU A 203 -1.03 3.56 15.10
N THR A 204 -1.95 4.49 15.32
CA THR A 204 -2.60 5.25 14.25
C THR A 204 -2.18 6.71 14.32
N LEU A 205 -1.63 7.24 13.22
CA LEU A 205 -1.28 8.65 13.07
C LEU A 205 -2.22 9.26 12.02
N LYS A 206 -3.11 10.18 12.43
CA LYS A 206 -4.03 10.91 11.55
C LYS A 206 -3.70 12.39 11.56
N ALA A 207 -3.00 12.85 10.53
CA ALA A 207 -2.67 14.25 10.40
C ALA A 207 -3.74 14.99 9.58
N PHE A 208 -4.19 16.16 10.04
CA PHE A 208 -4.98 17.08 9.21
C PHE A 208 -4.21 17.53 7.96
N ASN A 209 -2.88 17.58 8.03
CA ASN A 209 -2.00 17.86 6.90
C ASN A 209 -0.97 16.72 6.74
N ASN A 210 0.33 16.97 6.92
CA ASN A 210 1.37 16.00 6.57
C ASN A 210 1.74 15.07 7.72
N ILE A 211 2.24 13.88 7.37
CA ILE A 211 2.97 12.99 8.27
C ILE A 211 4.42 12.90 7.78
N ASP A 212 5.34 13.41 8.58
CA ASP A 212 6.76 13.50 8.22
C ASP A 212 7.61 12.65 9.17
N PHE A 213 8.22 11.58 8.66
CA PHE A 213 9.23 10.82 9.40
C PHE A 213 10.61 11.43 9.15
N MET A 214 11.29 11.86 10.21
CA MET A 214 12.61 12.46 10.14
C MET A 214 13.69 11.39 9.90
N ASN A 215 14.88 11.82 9.47
CA ASN A 215 15.99 10.91 9.17
C ASN A 215 16.32 9.98 10.35
N GLY A 216 16.47 8.69 10.06
CA GLY A 216 16.80 7.67 11.05
C GLY A 216 15.67 7.31 12.02
N SER A 217 14.46 7.84 11.82
CA SER A 217 13.30 7.45 12.63
C SER A 217 12.94 5.99 12.42
N SER A 218 12.40 5.33 13.43
CA SER A 218 11.97 3.94 13.28
C SER A 218 10.77 3.56 14.12
N ILE A 219 10.02 2.60 13.60
CA ILE A 219 9.02 1.81 14.33
C ILE A 219 9.42 0.34 14.18
N SER A 220 9.70 -0.34 15.27
CA SER A 220 10.01 -1.78 15.27
C SER A 220 9.08 -2.54 16.21
N SER A 221 8.81 -3.80 15.89
CA SER A 221 8.09 -4.71 16.77
C SER A 221 8.74 -6.10 16.75
N SER A 222 8.60 -6.82 17.86
CA SER A 222 8.82 -8.26 17.94
C SER A 222 7.75 -8.88 18.86
N GLY A 223 7.26 -10.08 18.53
CA GLY A 223 6.17 -10.75 19.26
C GLY A 223 4.85 -10.75 18.48
N SER A 224 3.76 -10.22 19.07
CA SER A 224 2.41 -10.21 18.44
C SER A 224 2.22 -9.22 17.29
N GLY A 225 3.23 -8.39 16.98
CA GLY A 225 3.17 -7.39 15.91
C GLY A 225 2.44 -6.10 16.27
N LEU A 226 2.80 -5.01 15.58
CA LEU A 226 2.20 -3.68 15.74
C LEU A 226 1.63 -3.23 14.39
N GLY A 227 0.30 -3.08 14.32
CA GLY A 227 -0.34 -2.46 13.16
C GLY A 227 0.02 -0.98 13.10
N VAL A 228 0.46 -0.50 11.94
CA VAL A 228 0.81 0.91 11.73
C VAL A 228 -0.14 1.49 10.68
N ILE A 229 -0.89 2.51 11.08
CA ILE A 229 -1.86 3.19 10.21
C ILE A 229 -1.49 4.66 10.10
N LEU A 230 -1.24 5.13 8.88
CA LEU A 230 -0.93 6.52 8.57
C LEU A 230 -2.07 7.14 7.74
N LYS A 231 -2.62 8.26 8.17
CA LYS A 231 -3.63 9.01 7.43
C LYS A 231 -3.24 10.49 7.37
N ALA A 232 -2.66 10.92 6.26
CA ALA A 232 -2.38 12.32 6.01
C ALA A 232 -3.57 12.97 5.31
N GLY A 233 -3.83 14.25 5.57
CA GLY A 233 -4.98 14.96 5.01
C GLY A 233 -6.33 14.48 5.57
N ASP A 234 -6.35 13.96 6.81
CA ASP A 234 -7.59 13.51 7.46
C ASP A 234 -8.54 14.70 7.62
N ASN A 235 -9.77 14.56 7.10
CA ASN A 235 -10.74 15.66 6.98
C ASN A 235 -10.24 16.89 6.17
N ASN A 236 -9.22 16.71 5.33
CA ASN A 236 -8.66 17.73 4.44
C ASN A 236 -8.37 17.15 3.04
N PRO A 237 -9.42 16.83 2.24
CA PRO A 237 -9.27 16.08 1.00
C PRO A 237 -8.31 16.76 0.00
N GLY A 238 -7.40 15.99 -0.59
CA GLY A 238 -6.40 16.48 -1.55
C GLY A 238 -5.17 17.13 -0.91
N ALA A 239 -5.15 17.30 0.42
CA ALA A 239 -3.96 17.66 1.17
C ALA A 239 -3.28 16.42 1.78
N GLY A 240 -2.15 16.65 2.47
CA GLY A 240 -1.49 15.64 3.29
C GLY A 240 -0.59 14.69 2.52
N ASN A 241 0.71 14.89 2.68
CA ASN A 241 1.74 13.98 2.19
C ASN A 241 2.26 13.12 3.33
N ILE A 242 2.67 11.89 3.00
CA ILE A 242 3.42 11.00 3.89
C ILE A 242 4.84 10.89 3.33
N VAL A 243 5.83 11.37 4.08
CA VAL A 243 7.22 11.44 3.63
C VAL A 243 8.14 10.77 4.64
N PHE A 244 9.08 9.95 4.14
CA PHE A 244 10.08 9.29 4.95
C PHE A 244 11.49 9.83 4.67
N GLY A 245 12.14 10.32 5.73
CA GLY A 245 13.54 10.72 5.74
C GLY A 245 14.49 9.54 5.53
N THR A 246 15.75 9.85 5.27
CA THR A 246 16.79 8.85 4.99
C THR A 246 17.02 7.93 6.18
N GLY A 247 17.07 6.63 5.92
CA GLY A 247 17.33 5.63 6.96
C GLY A 247 16.12 5.32 7.84
N THR A 248 14.92 5.76 7.42
CA THR A 248 13.69 5.42 8.14
C THR A 248 13.39 3.92 7.99
N SER A 249 12.95 3.27 9.06
CA SER A 249 12.50 1.87 9.02
C SER A 249 11.17 1.65 9.74
N ILE A 250 10.31 0.84 9.15
CA ILE A 250 9.08 0.35 9.75
C ILE A 250 9.09 -1.17 9.70
N ASN A 251 9.04 -1.81 10.86
CA ASN A 251 8.82 -3.24 11.00
C ASN A 251 7.61 -3.51 11.89
N THR A 252 6.58 -4.13 11.33
CA THR A 252 5.31 -4.42 12.03
C THR A 252 5.23 -5.85 12.55
N ASN A 253 6.23 -6.69 12.25
CA ASN A 253 6.35 -8.08 12.67
C ASN A 253 5.05 -8.91 12.46
N GLY A 254 4.57 -8.95 11.23
CA GLY A 254 3.38 -9.73 10.83
C GLY A 254 2.07 -8.97 10.88
N ALA A 255 2.02 -7.79 11.50
CA ALA A 255 0.84 -6.93 11.44
C ALA A 255 0.83 -6.07 10.16
N ASN A 256 -0.32 -5.50 9.81
CA ASN A 256 -0.46 -4.73 8.57
C ASN A 256 0.14 -3.32 8.68
N PHE A 257 0.62 -2.80 7.55
CA PHE A 257 0.89 -1.39 7.35
C PHE A 257 -0.17 -0.80 6.42
N THR A 258 -0.79 0.33 6.80
CA THR A 258 -1.80 0.99 5.98
C THR A 258 -1.53 2.49 5.88
N ALA A 259 -1.65 3.06 4.69
CA ALA A 259 -1.46 4.49 4.47
C ALA A 259 -2.57 5.08 3.57
N SER A 260 -2.96 6.33 3.86
CA SER A 260 -3.89 7.14 3.06
C SER A 260 -3.53 8.63 3.10
N GLY A 261 -3.88 9.38 2.06
CA GLY A 261 -3.50 10.78 1.86
C GLY A 261 -3.31 11.16 0.39
N ASN A 262 -2.68 12.30 0.12
CA ASN A 262 -2.41 12.75 -1.24
C ASN A 262 -1.19 12.03 -1.83
N ASN A 263 0.02 12.26 -1.32
CA ASN A 263 1.22 11.58 -1.83
C ASN A 263 1.87 10.69 -0.78
N PHE A 264 2.47 9.59 -1.21
CA PHE A 264 3.24 8.67 -0.36
C PHE A 264 4.65 8.49 -0.90
N ASN A 265 5.66 8.79 -0.09
CA ASN A 265 7.05 8.75 -0.51
C ASN A 265 7.93 8.01 0.49
N SER A 266 8.09 6.70 0.28
CA SER A 266 8.96 5.82 1.05
C SER A 266 10.31 5.54 0.38
N GLY A 267 10.70 6.31 -0.64
CA GLY A 267 11.90 6.03 -1.44
C GLY A 267 13.20 5.96 -0.64
N ASN A 268 13.27 6.55 0.56
CA ASN A 268 14.44 6.50 1.44
C ASN A 268 14.25 5.60 2.67
N ALA A 269 13.19 4.78 2.67
CA ALA A 269 12.79 3.96 3.81
C ALA A 269 12.80 2.46 3.49
N ILE A 270 12.78 1.67 4.56
CA ILE A 270 12.50 0.24 4.54
C ILE A 270 11.18 0.01 5.27
N ILE A 271 10.21 -0.59 4.60
CA ILE A 271 8.96 -1.04 5.22
C ILE A 271 8.91 -2.57 5.10
N ASP A 272 9.00 -3.27 6.22
CA ASP A 272 8.98 -4.73 6.30
C ASP A 272 7.87 -5.19 7.23
N VAL A 273 6.80 -5.73 6.66
CA VAL A 273 5.65 -6.19 7.43
C VAL A 273 5.69 -7.69 7.75
N GLY A 274 6.71 -8.41 7.30
CA GLY A 274 6.76 -9.87 7.39
C GLY A 274 5.48 -10.50 6.81
N GLY A 275 4.74 -11.23 7.64
CA GLY A 275 3.45 -11.85 7.29
C GLY A 275 2.24 -10.90 7.17
N GLY A 276 2.42 -9.62 7.43
CA GLY A 276 1.39 -8.60 7.21
C GLY A 276 1.25 -8.23 5.73
N SER A 277 0.26 -7.40 5.42
CA SER A 277 0.09 -6.78 4.10
C SER A 277 0.38 -5.27 4.15
N ILE A 278 0.74 -4.73 2.99
CA ILE A 278 0.91 -3.28 2.78
C ILE A 278 -0.26 -2.78 1.95
N ASN A 279 -1.06 -1.88 2.53
CA ASN A 279 -2.21 -1.27 1.87
C ASN A 279 -2.04 0.25 1.74
N LEU A 280 -1.87 0.73 0.52
CA LEU A 280 -1.78 2.14 0.16
C LEU A 280 -2.95 2.57 -0.75
N ASP A 281 -4.06 1.81 -0.76
CA ASP A 281 -5.23 2.11 -1.60
C ASP A 281 -5.79 3.50 -1.29
N GLY A 282 -5.67 4.01 -0.06
CA GLY A 282 -6.14 5.35 0.27
C GLY A 282 -5.24 6.50 -0.23
N ILE A 283 -4.23 6.25 -1.06
CA ILE A 283 -3.36 7.28 -1.65
C ILE A 283 -3.88 7.66 -3.03
N SER A 284 -4.33 8.91 -3.21
CA SER A 284 -4.92 9.36 -4.49
C SER A 284 -3.93 10.02 -5.45
N GLY A 285 -2.82 10.56 -4.93
CA GLY A 285 -1.75 11.23 -5.68
C GLY A 285 -0.65 10.27 -6.09
N ALA A 286 0.60 10.72 -6.04
CA ALA A 286 1.75 9.92 -6.48
C ALA A 286 2.28 9.03 -5.35
N VAL A 287 2.62 7.79 -5.71
CA VAL A 287 3.29 6.83 -4.84
C VAL A 287 4.72 6.60 -5.33
N ARG A 288 5.71 6.93 -4.50
CA ARG A 288 7.12 6.59 -4.72
C ARG A 288 7.58 5.58 -3.66
N LEU A 289 7.79 4.35 -4.09
CA LEU A 289 8.17 3.21 -3.25
C LEU A 289 9.68 3.16 -3.03
N GLY A 290 10.07 2.68 -1.86
CA GLY A 290 11.46 2.36 -1.51
C GLY A 290 11.66 0.86 -1.36
N ASN A 291 12.36 0.45 -0.30
CA ASN A 291 12.43 -0.98 0.03
C ASN A 291 11.13 -1.40 0.71
N LEU A 292 10.42 -2.37 0.12
CA LEU A 292 9.18 -2.92 0.67
C LEU A 292 9.28 -4.44 0.77
N SER A 293 8.83 -4.99 1.89
CA SER A 293 8.77 -6.42 2.14
C SER A 293 7.43 -6.77 2.79
N ALA A 294 6.65 -7.59 2.10
CA ALA A 294 5.43 -8.23 2.58
C ALA A 294 5.50 -9.67 2.06
N ASN A 295 6.26 -10.53 2.74
CA ASN A 295 6.94 -11.66 2.12
C ASN A 295 6.38 -13.05 2.48
N ASP A 296 5.20 -13.10 3.10
CA ASP A 296 4.48 -14.36 3.36
C ASP A 296 3.51 -14.68 2.22
N ILE A 297 3.10 -15.95 2.11
CA ILE A 297 2.10 -16.42 1.14
C ILE A 297 0.70 -15.82 1.35
N PHE A 298 0.48 -15.05 2.41
CA PHE A 298 -0.73 -14.27 2.65
C PHE A 298 -0.55 -12.75 2.52
N SER A 299 0.67 -12.29 2.21
CA SER A 299 1.04 -10.89 2.20
C SER A 299 0.86 -10.24 0.83
N ASP A 300 0.01 -9.22 0.78
CA ASP A 300 -0.29 -8.47 -0.43
C ASP A 300 0.34 -7.08 -0.42
N LEU A 301 0.46 -6.50 -1.62
CA LEU A 301 0.60 -5.06 -1.84
C LEU A 301 -0.59 -4.52 -2.64
N LEU A 302 -1.31 -3.57 -2.05
CA LEU A 302 -2.47 -2.91 -2.65
C LEU A 302 -2.19 -1.41 -2.82
N ILE A 303 -2.27 -0.92 -4.05
CA ILE A 303 -2.10 0.50 -4.40
C ILE A 303 -3.04 0.83 -5.57
N GLN A 304 -4.34 0.91 -5.34
CA GLN A 304 -5.33 0.96 -6.43
C GLN A 304 -5.79 2.38 -6.80
N ASP A 305 -5.73 3.36 -5.89
CA ASP A 305 -6.25 4.71 -6.16
C ASP A 305 -5.19 5.74 -6.58
N ALA A 306 -3.92 5.33 -6.64
CA ALA A 306 -2.80 6.22 -6.94
C ALA A 306 -2.83 6.72 -8.39
N SER A 307 -2.54 8.02 -8.57
CA SER A 307 -2.36 8.63 -9.89
C SER A 307 -1.12 8.12 -10.63
N SER A 308 -0.07 7.73 -9.91
CA SER A 308 1.13 7.08 -10.44
C SER A 308 1.84 6.28 -9.36
N ILE A 309 2.54 5.22 -9.76
CA ILE A 309 3.27 4.31 -8.87
C ILE A 309 4.68 4.15 -9.44
N THR A 310 5.69 4.51 -8.68
CA THR A 310 7.09 4.45 -9.09
C THR A 310 7.95 3.83 -8.01
N GLN A 311 9.06 3.23 -8.40
CA GLN A 311 10.05 2.67 -7.49
C GLN A 311 11.32 3.52 -7.48
N GLN A 312 11.90 3.72 -6.30
CA GLN A 312 13.20 4.37 -6.15
C GLN A 312 14.32 3.45 -6.65
N ALA A 313 15.26 4.02 -7.41
CA ALA A 313 16.44 3.30 -7.90
C ALA A 313 17.25 2.66 -6.75
N GLY A 314 17.72 1.44 -6.96
CA GLY A 314 18.53 0.69 -6.00
C GLY A 314 17.75 0.06 -4.84
N THR A 315 16.41 0.07 -4.91
CA THR A 315 15.54 -0.54 -3.88
C THR A 315 14.95 -1.87 -4.36
N ILE A 316 14.40 -2.65 -3.42
CA ILE A 316 13.81 -3.96 -3.67
C ILE A 316 12.39 -4.00 -3.12
N ILE A 317 11.47 -4.54 -3.92
CA ILE A 317 10.09 -4.85 -3.52
C ILE A 317 9.93 -6.38 -3.51
N ASN A 318 9.53 -6.94 -2.37
CA ASN A 318 9.30 -8.37 -2.16
C ASN A 318 7.88 -8.63 -1.67
N ILE A 319 7.01 -9.14 -2.55
CA ILE A 319 5.60 -9.43 -2.27
C ILE A 319 5.32 -10.92 -2.41
N GLY A 320 4.80 -11.52 -1.34
CA GLY A 320 4.63 -12.96 -1.22
C GLY A 320 3.35 -13.53 -1.82
N ARG A 321 2.29 -12.71 -2.03
CA ARG A 321 1.02 -13.20 -2.61
C ARG A 321 0.52 -12.40 -3.80
N ASP A 322 -0.30 -11.37 -3.58
CA ASP A 322 -0.92 -10.58 -4.65
C ASP A 322 -0.32 -9.18 -4.74
N LEU A 323 -0.25 -8.70 -5.98
CA LEU A 323 0.12 -7.34 -6.32
C LEU A 323 -1.04 -6.68 -7.08
N LEU A 324 -1.74 -5.72 -6.46
CA LEU A 324 -2.89 -5.02 -7.02
C LEU A 324 -2.54 -3.54 -7.18
N LEU A 325 -2.38 -3.09 -8.43
CA LEU A 325 -1.82 -1.77 -8.73
C LEU A 325 -2.69 -0.97 -9.71
N GLY A 326 -2.91 0.28 -9.34
CA GLY A 326 -3.56 1.30 -10.13
C GLY A 326 -5.02 1.04 -10.49
N ASN A 327 -5.57 1.98 -11.24
CA ASN A 327 -6.92 1.98 -11.77
C ASN A 327 -6.93 2.59 -13.19
N SER A 328 -8.12 2.85 -13.75
CA SER A 328 -8.26 3.39 -15.11
C SER A 328 -7.73 4.82 -15.30
N LEU A 329 -7.42 5.53 -14.22
CA LEU A 329 -6.88 6.90 -14.19
C LEU A 329 -5.38 6.93 -13.87
N THR A 330 -4.79 5.84 -13.40
CA THR A 330 -3.35 5.75 -13.12
C THR A 330 -2.56 5.95 -14.42
N THR A 331 -1.61 6.89 -14.42
CA THR A 331 -0.78 7.15 -15.59
C THR A 331 0.27 6.07 -15.74
N ASP A 332 1.08 5.87 -14.71
CA ASP A 332 2.28 5.06 -14.78
C ASP A 332 2.37 4.09 -13.59
N VAL A 333 2.80 2.86 -13.87
CA VAL A 333 3.24 1.88 -12.86
C VAL A 333 4.62 1.40 -13.24
N MET A 334 5.65 1.81 -12.50
CA MET A 334 7.05 1.51 -12.79
C MET A 334 7.73 0.85 -11.59
N LEU A 335 7.74 -0.49 -11.60
CA LEU A 335 8.48 -1.34 -10.66
C LEU A 335 9.62 -2.03 -11.42
N ASP A 336 10.65 -1.25 -11.72
CA ASP A 336 11.65 -1.55 -12.76
C ASP A 336 12.98 -2.09 -12.24
N GLN A 337 13.10 -2.29 -10.92
CA GLN A 337 14.35 -2.76 -10.31
C GLN A 337 14.56 -4.27 -10.50
N PRO A 338 15.79 -4.73 -10.84
CA PRO A 338 16.06 -6.10 -11.29
C PRO A 338 15.89 -7.17 -10.21
N MET A 339 15.92 -6.78 -8.94
CA MET A 339 15.90 -7.69 -7.79
C MET A 339 14.53 -7.84 -7.14
N ASN A 340 13.48 -7.26 -7.74
CA ASN A 340 12.13 -7.39 -7.19
C ASN A 340 11.64 -8.85 -7.23
N THR A 341 10.81 -9.20 -6.25
CA THR A 341 9.99 -10.42 -6.24
C THR A 341 8.54 -9.98 -6.23
N LEU A 342 7.88 -10.05 -7.40
CA LEU A 342 6.55 -9.50 -7.61
C LEU A 342 5.50 -10.62 -7.57
N GLY A 343 4.67 -10.62 -6.52
CA GLY A 343 3.43 -11.40 -6.39
C GLY A 343 3.55 -12.88 -6.75
N ALA A 344 3.78 -13.76 -5.77
CA ALA A 344 3.96 -15.20 -6.05
C ALA A 344 2.69 -15.91 -6.54
N ARG A 345 1.51 -15.31 -6.42
CA ARG A 345 0.24 -15.88 -6.90
C ARG A 345 -0.30 -15.16 -8.13
N ARG A 346 -0.48 -13.84 -8.06
CA ARG A 346 -1.02 -13.05 -9.18
C ARG A 346 -0.69 -11.56 -9.10
N ILE A 347 -0.74 -10.94 -10.26
CA ILE A 347 -0.59 -9.50 -10.47
C ILE A 347 -1.83 -9.01 -11.22
N VAL A 348 -2.46 -7.95 -10.70
CA VAL A 348 -3.50 -7.19 -11.40
C VAL A 348 -3.04 -5.75 -11.46
N VAL A 349 -2.84 -5.24 -12.66
CA VAL A 349 -2.35 -3.87 -12.88
C VAL A 349 -3.21 -3.10 -13.88
N LYS A 350 -3.53 -1.86 -13.55
CA LYS A 350 -4.25 -0.93 -14.43
C LYS A 350 -3.51 0.41 -14.49
N ALA A 351 -3.09 0.82 -15.68
CA ALA A 351 -2.47 2.11 -15.92
C ALA A 351 -2.47 2.44 -17.42
N ASN A 352 -1.97 3.62 -17.79
CA ASN A 352 -1.63 3.88 -19.19
C ASN A 352 -0.35 3.14 -19.55
N ASP A 353 0.72 3.33 -18.77
CA ASP A 353 2.05 2.77 -19.02
C ASP A 353 2.52 1.94 -17.81
N VAL A 354 3.04 0.74 -18.07
CA VAL A 354 3.43 -0.24 -17.06
C VAL A 354 4.81 -0.79 -17.40
N THR A 355 5.73 -0.76 -16.42
CA THR A 355 7.01 -1.45 -16.46
C THR A 355 7.16 -2.30 -15.20
N LEU A 356 7.31 -3.62 -15.38
CA LEU A 356 7.52 -4.57 -14.28
C LEU A 356 8.78 -5.39 -14.55
N THR A 357 9.75 -5.30 -13.65
CA THR A 357 10.95 -6.14 -13.65
C THR A 357 10.96 -6.97 -12.38
N GLY A 358 11.22 -8.28 -12.49
CA GLY A 358 11.32 -9.18 -11.35
C GLY A 358 12.26 -10.36 -11.61
N THR A 359 12.73 -10.98 -10.52
CA THR A 359 13.61 -12.16 -10.57
C THR A 359 12.85 -13.44 -10.89
N GLY A 360 11.64 -13.60 -10.35
CA GLY A 360 10.83 -14.81 -10.49
C GLY A 360 9.85 -14.79 -11.66
N ASN A 361 8.83 -15.64 -11.55
CA ASN A 361 7.71 -15.63 -12.48
C ASN A 361 6.89 -14.36 -12.30
N ILE A 362 6.40 -13.81 -13.40
CA ILE A 362 5.45 -12.69 -13.41
C ILE A 362 4.14 -13.23 -13.95
N ILE A 363 3.13 -13.35 -13.08
CA ILE A 363 1.86 -14.02 -13.38
C ILE A 363 0.73 -13.00 -13.32
N PHE A 364 0.19 -12.62 -14.48
CA PHE A 364 -0.94 -11.71 -14.56
C PHE A 364 -2.27 -12.43 -14.33
N ASP A 365 -3.28 -11.69 -13.88
CA ASP A 365 -4.64 -12.20 -13.72
C ASP A 365 -5.67 -11.26 -14.36
N THR A 366 -6.89 -11.76 -14.47
CA THR A 366 -8.03 -11.03 -15.01
C THR A 366 -8.24 -9.71 -14.27
N GLY A 367 -8.51 -8.66 -15.06
CA GLY A 367 -8.62 -7.28 -14.57
C GLY A 367 -7.40 -6.43 -14.88
N THR A 368 -6.32 -7.03 -15.37
CA THR A 368 -5.15 -6.31 -15.90
C THR A 368 -5.51 -5.57 -17.19
N ASN A 369 -5.35 -4.24 -17.20
CA ASN A 369 -5.73 -3.37 -18.32
C ASN A 369 -4.73 -2.22 -18.50
N ILE A 370 -4.00 -2.24 -19.61
CA ILE A 370 -2.96 -1.28 -19.95
C ILE A 370 -3.37 -0.56 -21.24
N LYS A 371 -3.34 0.77 -21.24
CA LYS A 371 -3.78 1.55 -22.41
C LYS A 371 -2.68 1.80 -23.44
N ASN A 372 -1.43 1.96 -23.02
CA ASN A 372 -0.34 2.38 -23.89
C ASN A 372 0.74 1.29 -23.96
N SER A 373 1.62 1.22 -22.97
CA SER A 373 2.76 0.31 -23.00
C SER A 373 2.79 -0.61 -21.80
N LEU A 374 2.96 -1.90 -22.03
CA LEU A 374 3.31 -2.89 -21.01
C LEU A 374 4.72 -3.41 -21.30
N ASN A 375 5.69 -3.17 -20.42
CA ASN A 375 7.05 -3.72 -20.52
C ASN A 375 7.31 -4.64 -19.34
N VAL A 376 7.62 -5.90 -19.60
CA VAL A 376 7.76 -6.92 -18.55
C VAL A 376 9.06 -7.68 -18.72
N THR A 377 9.85 -7.71 -17.65
CA THR A 377 11.13 -8.42 -17.60
C THR A 377 11.15 -9.43 -16.46
N ALA A 378 11.17 -10.72 -16.78
CA ALA A 378 11.38 -11.81 -15.82
C ALA A 378 12.82 -12.36 -15.95
N THR A 379 13.72 -11.92 -15.08
CA THR A 379 15.17 -12.13 -15.24
C THR A 379 15.63 -13.56 -14.96
N SER A 380 14.84 -14.37 -14.25
CA SER A 380 15.09 -15.81 -14.07
C SER A 380 13.82 -16.65 -14.06
N GLY A 381 12.74 -16.15 -14.67
CA GLY A 381 11.42 -16.76 -14.62
C GLY A 381 10.67 -16.73 -15.95
N ARG A 382 9.41 -17.15 -15.89
CA ARG A 382 8.45 -17.06 -17.01
C ARG A 382 7.50 -15.88 -16.83
N ILE A 383 6.91 -15.42 -17.93
CA ILE A 383 5.79 -14.47 -17.92
C ILE A 383 4.54 -15.25 -18.32
N ASP A 384 3.49 -15.19 -17.50
CA ASP A 384 2.32 -16.04 -17.66
C ASP A 384 1.04 -15.32 -17.24
N THR A 385 -0.10 -15.97 -17.49
CA THR A 385 -1.37 -15.67 -16.86
C THR A 385 -1.75 -16.76 -15.87
N THR A 386 -2.64 -16.47 -14.92
CA THR A 386 -3.34 -17.54 -14.17
C THR A 386 -4.13 -18.43 -15.15
N PRO A 387 -4.53 -19.67 -14.78
CA PRO A 387 -5.18 -20.60 -15.71
C PRO A 387 -6.46 -20.10 -16.40
N THR A 388 -7.14 -19.10 -15.81
CA THR A 388 -8.31 -18.43 -16.36
C THR A 388 -8.07 -16.92 -16.57
N GLY A 389 -6.82 -16.50 -16.43
CA GLY A 389 -6.41 -15.10 -16.48
C GLY A 389 -6.41 -14.58 -17.90
N SER A 390 -6.72 -13.30 -18.05
CA SER A 390 -6.62 -12.57 -19.31
C SER A 390 -6.14 -11.15 -19.07
N ILE A 391 -5.37 -10.60 -20.00
CA ILE A 391 -4.93 -9.20 -19.96
C ILE A 391 -5.41 -8.43 -21.19
N ILE A 392 -5.53 -7.11 -21.02
CA ILE A 392 -5.83 -6.17 -22.08
C ILE A 392 -4.66 -5.20 -22.20
N VAL A 393 -4.06 -5.10 -23.38
CA VAL A 393 -3.05 -4.09 -23.75
C VAL A 393 -3.50 -3.46 -25.07
N SER A 394 -4.40 -2.49 -24.97
CA SER A 394 -5.09 -1.92 -26.13
C SER A 394 -5.54 -0.48 -25.90
N ASN A 395 -5.58 0.30 -26.97
CA ASN A 395 -6.19 1.62 -27.08
C ASN A 395 -6.92 1.81 -28.42
N GLU A 396 -7.64 2.93 -28.53
CA GLU A 396 -8.45 3.30 -29.70
C GLU A 396 -7.60 3.51 -30.97
N ASP A 397 -6.34 3.92 -30.82
CA ASP A 397 -5.41 4.16 -31.93
C ASP A 397 -4.74 2.88 -32.44
N ASN A 398 -5.04 1.72 -31.84
CA ASN A 398 -4.44 0.43 -32.19
C ASN A 398 -2.91 0.41 -32.15
N ASN A 399 -2.30 1.21 -31.26
CA ASN A 399 -0.83 1.34 -31.16
C ASN A 399 -0.26 0.95 -29.79
N ALA A 400 -1.11 0.51 -28.85
CA ALA A 400 -0.66 -0.06 -27.58
C ALA A 400 0.25 -1.27 -27.79
N ILE A 401 1.30 -1.40 -26.98
CA ILE A 401 2.33 -2.44 -27.16
C ILE A 401 2.63 -3.16 -25.86
N ALA A 402 2.60 -4.50 -25.92
CA ALA A 402 3.09 -5.37 -24.87
C ALA A 402 4.47 -5.92 -25.25
N THR A 403 5.49 -5.60 -24.48
CA THR A 403 6.87 -6.07 -24.63
C THR A 403 7.21 -7.05 -23.52
N PHE A 404 7.63 -8.26 -23.90
CA PHE A 404 7.99 -9.32 -22.97
C PHE A 404 9.46 -9.72 -23.12
N ASN A 405 10.16 -9.81 -22.00
CA ASN A 405 11.53 -10.27 -21.91
C ASN A 405 11.64 -11.28 -20.75
N ALA A 406 11.75 -12.56 -21.10
CA ALA A 406 11.86 -13.65 -20.14
C ALA A 406 13.04 -14.56 -20.50
N THR A 407 13.68 -15.10 -19.47
CA THR A 407 14.58 -16.25 -19.65
C THR A 407 13.81 -17.56 -19.84
N GLY A 408 12.57 -17.61 -19.33
CA GLY A 408 11.65 -18.73 -19.50
C GLY A 408 10.61 -18.50 -20.60
N ASN A 409 9.49 -19.19 -20.49
CA ASN A 409 8.38 -19.07 -21.44
C ASN A 409 7.60 -17.75 -21.27
N VAL A 410 6.91 -17.34 -22.32
CA VAL A 410 5.86 -16.32 -22.29
C VAL A 410 4.55 -17.01 -22.67
N THR A 411 3.54 -16.97 -21.80
CA THR A 411 2.29 -17.72 -22.01
C THR A 411 1.06 -16.88 -21.65
N PHE A 412 0.25 -16.60 -22.67
CA PHE A 412 -1.01 -15.87 -22.57
C PHE A 412 -2.08 -16.69 -23.27
N SER A 413 -2.61 -17.71 -22.60
CA SER A 413 -3.55 -18.69 -23.19
C SER A 413 -5.03 -18.33 -23.03
N GLY A 414 -5.35 -17.41 -22.09
CA GLY A 414 -6.70 -16.92 -21.87
C GLY A 414 -7.23 -16.02 -22.99
N ASN A 415 -8.34 -15.33 -22.70
CA ASN A 415 -9.02 -14.42 -23.63
C ASN A 415 -8.38 -13.02 -23.61
N ASN A 416 -7.13 -12.90 -24.05
CA ASN A 416 -6.43 -11.62 -24.02
C ASN A 416 -6.91 -10.70 -25.15
N ASN A 417 -6.50 -9.43 -25.07
CA ASN A 417 -6.66 -8.42 -26.11
C ASN A 417 -5.36 -7.64 -26.25
N PHE A 418 -4.68 -7.75 -27.38
CA PHE A 418 -3.43 -7.08 -27.68
C PHE A 418 -3.55 -6.29 -28.98
N ASN A 419 -3.11 -5.03 -28.97
CA ASN A 419 -2.90 -4.32 -30.24
C ASN A 419 -1.59 -4.78 -30.89
N LEU A 420 -0.45 -4.59 -30.20
CA LEU A 420 0.87 -5.06 -30.63
C LEU A 420 1.56 -5.88 -29.55
N VAL A 421 2.31 -6.91 -29.96
CA VAL A 421 3.16 -7.71 -29.07
C VAL A 421 4.59 -7.74 -29.59
N ASN A 422 5.54 -7.43 -28.70
CA ASN A 422 6.97 -7.61 -28.87
C ASN A 422 7.48 -8.67 -27.87
N VAL A 423 8.31 -9.60 -28.34
CA VAL A 423 9.01 -10.56 -27.46
C VAL A 423 10.50 -10.40 -27.65
N GLU A 424 11.15 -9.62 -26.79
CA GLU A 424 12.60 -9.39 -26.87
C GLU A 424 13.41 -10.67 -26.64
N SER A 425 12.94 -11.51 -25.74
CA SER A 425 13.55 -12.80 -25.41
C SER A 425 12.51 -13.69 -24.73
N ALA A 426 12.43 -14.95 -25.14
CA ALA A 426 11.70 -16.01 -24.46
C ALA A 426 12.19 -17.37 -24.95
N ASP A 427 11.97 -18.41 -24.14
CA ASP A 427 12.12 -19.80 -24.61
C ASP A 427 10.97 -20.16 -25.55
N ASN A 428 9.81 -20.56 -25.02
CA ASN A 428 8.61 -20.77 -25.82
C ASN A 428 7.61 -19.62 -25.61
N VAL A 429 6.89 -19.26 -26.67
CA VAL A 429 5.86 -18.22 -26.66
C VAL A 429 4.52 -18.81 -27.04
N THR A 430 3.50 -18.56 -26.23
CA THR A 430 2.10 -18.83 -26.55
C THR A 430 1.29 -17.55 -26.37
N LEU A 431 0.66 -17.07 -27.43
CA LEU A 431 -0.20 -15.88 -27.42
C LEU A 431 -1.59 -16.25 -27.95
N ASN A 432 -2.63 -15.97 -27.18
CA ASN A 432 -4.01 -16.11 -27.59
C ASN A 432 -4.74 -14.78 -27.40
N ASP A 433 -5.25 -14.22 -28.49
CA ASP A 433 -6.15 -13.07 -28.49
C ASP A 433 -7.49 -13.53 -29.05
N SER A 434 -8.50 -13.57 -28.19
CA SER A 434 -9.82 -14.03 -28.60
C SER A 434 -10.78 -12.90 -28.98
N THR A 435 -10.33 -11.66 -28.86
CA THR A 435 -11.15 -10.46 -29.05
C THR A 435 -10.82 -9.71 -30.33
N GLY A 436 -9.57 -9.78 -30.78
CA GLY A 436 -9.04 -9.09 -31.95
C GLY A 436 -8.02 -9.92 -32.73
N GLY A 437 -7.21 -9.22 -33.53
CA GLY A 437 -6.04 -9.77 -34.21
C GLY A 437 -4.77 -9.58 -33.37
N ILE A 438 -3.68 -10.24 -33.75
CA ILE A 438 -2.37 -10.05 -33.09
C ILE A 438 -1.39 -9.48 -34.11
N ALA A 439 -0.87 -8.29 -33.83
CA ALA A 439 0.25 -7.73 -34.58
C ALA A 439 1.57 -7.96 -33.84
N LEU A 440 2.45 -8.74 -34.44
CA LEU A 440 3.79 -8.99 -33.93
C LEU A 440 4.75 -7.87 -34.35
N SER A 441 5.40 -7.24 -33.37
CA SER A 441 6.46 -6.25 -33.57
C SER A 441 7.83 -6.91 -33.72
N ALA A 442 8.85 -6.12 -34.03
CA ALA A 442 10.22 -6.60 -34.19
C ALA A 442 10.73 -7.21 -32.89
N ASN A 443 11.06 -8.50 -32.89
CA ASN A 443 11.38 -9.26 -31.69
C ASN A 443 12.90 -9.37 -31.42
N ASN A 444 13.72 -8.62 -32.17
CA ASN A 444 15.18 -8.65 -32.04
C ASN A 444 15.81 -7.31 -32.44
N GLY A 445 16.62 -6.75 -31.54
CA GLY A 445 17.70 -5.83 -31.90
C GLY A 445 18.99 -6.64 -32.08
N ALA A 446 19.37 -6.93 -33.33
CA ALA A 446 20.70 -7.40 -33.71
C ALA A 446 21.18 -8.79 -33.20
N GLY A 447 20.41 -9.86 -33.46
CA GLY A 447 20.99 -11.22 -33.59
C GLY A 447 21.20 -12.03 -32.30
N THR A 448 20.68 -11.58 -31.15
CA THR A 448 20.72 -12.35 -29.88
C THR A 448 19.40 -12.39 -29.09
N GLY A 449 18.31 -11.80 -29.61
CA GLY A 449 16.96 -11.83 -29.03
C GLY A 449 15.92 -12.52 -29.91
N GLY A 450 14.71 -12.72 -29.38
CA GLY A 450 13.57 -13.35 -30.03
C GLY A 450 13.05 -14.59 -29.29
N VAL A 451 12.43 -15.51 -30.02
CA VAL A 451 11.89 -16.77 -29.47
C VAL A 451 12.89 -17.88 -29.74
N THR A 452 13.55 -18.42 -28.71
CA THR A 452 14.57 -19.47 -28.92
C THR A 452 13.98 -20.85 -29.18
N GLY A 453 12.80 -21.12 -28.61
CA GLY A 453 12.00 -22.32 -28.81
C GLY A 453 10.83 -22.09 -29.76
N ASP A 454 9.66 -22.62 -29.39
CA ASP A 454 8.46 -22.59 -30.24
C ASP A 454 7.65 -21.30 -30.09
N LEU A 455 7.08 -20.82 -31.20
CA LEU A 455 6.10 -19.75 -31.24
C LEU A 455 4.71 -20.31 -31.58
N THR A 456 3.74 -20.10 -30.71
CA THR A 456 2.32 -20.41 -30.94
C THR A 456 1.48 -19.15 -30.80
N VAL A 457 0.74 -18.80 -31.85
CA VAL A 457 -0.13 -17.62 -31.87
C VAL A 457 -1.51 -18.00 -32.35
N SER A 458 -2.55 -17.58 -31.62
CA SER A 458 -3.95 -17.77 -31.94
C SER A 458 -4.68 -16.43 -31.90
N ALA A 459 -5.37 -16.08 -32.99
CA ALA A 459 -6.20 -14.88 -33.06
C ALA A 459 -7.59 -15.24 -33.61
N SER A 460 -8.62 -15.22 -32.76
CA SER A 460 -9.99 -15.56 -33.20
C SER A 460 -10.79 -14.33 -33.62
N GLY A 461 -10.39 -13.12 -33.20
CA GLY A 461 -11.10 -11.88 -33.52
C GLY A 461 -10.58 -11.14 -34.76
N GLY A 462 -9.45 -11.54 -35.35
CA GLY A 462 -8.81 -10.82 -36.44
C GLY A 462 -7.59 -11.53 -37.03
N ASP A 463 -6.82 -10.80 -37.83
CA ASP A 463 -5.64 -11.30 -38.54
C ASP A 463 -4.44 -11.48 -37.59
N ILE A 464 -3.51 -12.37 -37.97
CA ILE A 464 -2.15 -12.37 -37.42
C ILE A 464 -1.25 -11.63 -38.41
N THR A 465 -0.60 -10.55 -37.98
CA THR A 465 0.27 -9.73 -38.85
C THR A 465 1.64 -9.51 -38.24
N ASN A 466 2.61 -9.04 -39.02
CA ASN A 466 3.85 -8.49 -38.48
C ASN A 466 4.20 -7.10 -39.04
N PHE A 467 4.72 -6.24 -38.16
CA PHE A 467 5.28 -4.93 -38.54
C PHE A 467 6.81 -4.92 -38.52
N GLY A 468 7.42 -5.90 -37.84
CA GLY A 468 8.87 -6.03 -37.70
C GLY A 468 9.38 -7.44 -38.01
N GLU A 469 10.70 -7.59 -37.94
CA GLU A 469 11.38 -8.89 -38.06
C GLU A 469 10.99 -9.81 -36.91
N ILE A 470 10.63 -11.05 -37.22
CA ILE A 470 10.38 -12.10 -36.24
C ILE A 470 11.42 -13.21 -36.39
N ASN A 471 12.11 -13.50 -35.29
CA ASN A 471 13.05 -14.60 -35.14
C ASN A 471 12.47 -15.69 -34.23
N VAL A 472 12.40 -16.92 -34.75
CA VAL A 472 11.94 -18.13 -34.03
C VAL A 472 12.91 -19.28 -34.29
N GLY A 473 13.52 -19.82 -33.24
CA GLY A 473 14.46 -20.93 -33.30
C GLY A 473 13.80 -22.31 -33.45
N GLY A 474 12.59 -22.47 -32.91
CA GLY A 474 11.77 -23.68 -32.99
C GLY A 474 10.68 -23.61 -34.05
N THR A 475 9.58 -24.33 -33.81
CA THR A 475 8.40 -24.36 -34.68
C THR A 475 7.57 -23.10 -34.55
N THR A 476 6.83 -22.77 -35.60
CA THR A 476 5.89 -21.64 -35.62
C THR A 476 4.49 -22.16 -35.94
N ASN A 477 3.55 -22.03 -35.00
CA ASN A 477 2.16 -22.47 -35.14
C ASN A 477 1.23 -21.27 -35.07
N LEU A 478 0.54 -20.96 -36.17
CA LEU A 478 -0.32 -19.79 -36.29
C LEU A 478 -1.74 -20.23 -36.58
N THR A 479 -2.68 -19.80 -35.74
CA THR A 479 -4.09 -20.17 -35.85
C THR A 479 -4.95 -18.93 -35.94
N VAL A 480 -5.84 -18.89 -36.92
CA VAL A 480 -6.84 -17.83 -37.06
C VAL A 480 -8.23 -18.43 -37.26
N ASP A 481 -9.27 -17.66 -36.99
CA ASP A 481 -10.64 -18.09 -37.30
C ASP A 481 -10.93 -18.05 -38.81
N GLN A 482 -12.04 -18.67 -39.22
CA GLN A 482 -12.43 -18.77 -40.63
C GLN A 482 -12.46 -17.40 -41.31
N GLY A 483 -11.79 -17.30 -42.47
CA GLY A 483 -11.78 -16.09 -43.30
C GLY A 483 -10.77 -15.02 -42.88
N GLN A 484 -10.11 -15.18 -41.72
CA GLN A 484 -9.03 -14.30 -41.29
C GLN A 484 -7.70 -14.66 -41.98
N SER A 485 -6.78 -13.71 -41.97
CA SER A 485 -5.51 -13.75 -42.70
C SER A 485 -4.31 -13.96 -41.78
N ILE A 486 -3.24 -14.51 -42.35
CA ILE A 486 -1.92 -14.59 -41.72
C ILE A 486 -0.94 -13.85 -42.63
N LEU A 487 -0.44 -12.71 -42.17
CA LEU A 487 0.33 -11.74 -42.96
C LEU A 487 1.70 -11.49 -42.31
N LEU A 488 2.62 -12.46 -42.42
CA LEU A 488 4.01 -12.35 -41.99
C LEU A 488 4.92 -11.93 -43.16
N GLY A 489 4.71 -10.73 -43.69
CA GLY A 489 5.33 -10.25 -44.93
C GLY A 489 6.72 -9.62 -44.80
N ASN A 490 7.29 -9.51 -43.59
CA ASN A 490 8.61 -8.91 -43.43
C ASN A 490 9.73 -9.79 -44.02
N ALA A 491 10.50 -9.22 -44.96
CA ALA A 491 11.58 -9.92 -45.66
C ALA A 491 12.71 -10.45 -44.75
N ALA A 492 12.85 -9.89 -43.55
CA ALA A 492 13.90 -10.25 -42.61
C ALA A 492 13.52 -11.38 -41.63
N ASN A 493 12.27 -11.85 -41.64
CA ASN A 493 11.84 -12.92 -40.72
C ASN A 493 12.76 -14.16 -40.80
N THR A 494 13.03 -14.78 -39.67
CA THR A 494 13.83 -16.01 -39.55
C THR A 494 13.08 -17.04 -38.72
N LEU A 495 12.28 -17.87 -39.39
CA LEU A 495 11.51 -18.96 -38.81
C LEU A 495 12.23 -20.27 -39.14
N ALA A 496 12.97 -20.82 -38.18
CA ALA A 496 13.92 -21.92 -38.44
C ALA A 496 13.27 -23.32 -38.47
N GLY A 497 12.21 -23.55 -37.68
CA GLY A 497 11.48 -24.81 -37.64
C GLY A 497 10.30 -24.91 -38.61
N ILE A 498 9.48 -25.94 -38.41
CA ILE A 498 8.26 -26.16 -39.20
C ILE A 498 7.28 -25.01 -38.96
N ILE A 499 6.66 -24.53 -40.04
CA ILE A 499 5.61 -23.51 -39.99
C ILE A 499 4.26 -24.20 -40.24
N THR A 500 3.42 -24.21 -39.19
CA THR A 500 2.05 -24.73 -39.24
C THR A 500 1.07 -23.56 -39.27
N LEU A 501 0.19 -23.53 -40.26
CA LEU A 501 -0.90 -22.57 -40.35
C LEU A 501 -2.24 -23.29 -40.19
N ASN A 502 -3.10 -22.80 -39.31
CA ASN A 502 -4.43 -23.36 -39.06
C ASN A 502 -5.51 -22.29 -39.25
N ALA A 503 -6.62 -22.67 -39.88
CA ALA A 503 -7.84 -21.88 -39.94
C ALA A 503 -8.98 -22.63 -39.24
N GLY A 504 -9.73 -21.94 -38.39
CA GLY A 504 -10.91 -22.48 -37.72
C GLY A 504 -12.02 -22.91 -38.70
N GLY A 505 -12.90 -23.81 -38.26
CA GLY A 505 -14.04 -24.29 -39.04
C GLY A 505 -13.62 -25.16 -40.24
N ASP A 506 -14.08 -24.79 -41.44
CA ASP A 506 -13.86 -25.54 -42.69
C ASP A 506 -12.41 -25.49 -43.20
N GLY A 507 -11.51 -24.80 -42.49
CA GLY A 507 -10.09 -24.69 -42.84
C GLY A 507 -9.75 -23.63 -43.87
N SER A 508 -10.63 -22.65 -44.11
CA SER A 508 -10.43 -21.59 -45.11
C SER A 508 -9.78 -20.33 -44.52
N PHE A 509 -8.57 -20.01 -44.98
CA PHE A 509 -7.95 -18.70 -44.72
C PHE A 509 -8.51 -17.58 -45.61
N GLY A 510 -8.37 -16.34 -45.13
CA GLY A 510 -8.40 -15.12 -45.92
C GLY A 510 -7.20 -15.06 -46.86
N ASN A 511 -6.21 -14.22 -46.54
CA ASN A 511 -4.93 -14.18 -47.26
C ASN A 511 -3.80 -14.82 -46.44
N ILE A 512 -2.83 -15.43 -47.12
CA ILE A 512 -1.57 -15.85 -46.51
C ILE A 512 -0.43 -15.12 -47.22
N THR A 513 0.36 -14.39 -46.45
CA THR A 513 1.65 -13.85 -46.87
C THR A 513 2.70 -14.30 -45.88
N LEU A 514 3.71 -15.03 -46.36
CA LEU A 514 4.84 -15.48 -45.56
C LEU A 514 6.11 -15.07 -46.28
N SER A 515 6.96 -14.31 -45.62
CA SER A 515 8.34 -14.12 -46.03
C SER A 515 9.24 -14.70 -44.94
N ASN A 516 10.27 -15.43 -45.34
CA ASN A 516 11.24 -16.06 -44.44
C ASN A 516 12.61 -16.08 -45.12
N THR A 517 13.67 -15.77 -44.36
CA THR A 517 15.05 -15.90 -44.82
C THR A 517 15.54 -17.34 -44.78
N SER A 518 14.91 -18.18 -43.95
CA SER A 518 15.13 -19.62 -43.88
C SER A 518 14.22 -20.39 -44.84
N ALA A 519 14.57 -21.65 -45.14
CA ALA A 519 13.75 -22.51 -45.96
C ALA A 519 12.35 -22.67 -45.32
N ILE A 520 11.30 -22.58 -46.15
CA ILE A 520 9.93 -22.71 -45.69
C ILE A 520 9.48 -24.16 -45.85
N ASP A 521 9.15 -24.81 -44.74
CA ASP A 521 8.51 -26.14 -44.69
C ASP A 521 7.07 -25.99 -44.20
N LEU A 522 6.10 -26.10 -45.13
CA LEU A 522 4.67 -26.02 -44.86
C LEU A 522 4.05 -27.42 -44.84
N GLN A 523 3.28 -27.72 -43.80
CA GLN A 523 2.49 -28.96 -43.75
C GLN A 523 0.99 -28.66 -43.91
N GLY A 524 0.36 -29.29 -44.91
CA GLY A 524 -1.11 -29.39 -45.07
C GLY A 524 -1.88 -28.06 -45.10
N LEU A 525 -1.87 -27.36 -46.24
CA LEU A 525 -2.53 -26.05 -46.40
C LEU A 525 -3.71 -26.07 -47.39
N SER A 526 -4.84 -25.46 -47.03
CA SER A 526 -5.98 -25.17 -47.91
C SER A 526 -6.29 -23.67 -47.87
N VAL A 527 -6.20 -22.97 -49.01
CA VAL A 527 -6.35 -21.50 -49.08
C VAL A 527 -7.47 -21.12 -50.04
N ASN A 528 -8.38 -20.24 -49.62
CA ASN A 528 -9.51 -19.79 -50.44
C ASN A 528 -9.24 -18.49 -51.23
N ASN A 529 -8.19 -17.73 -50.87
CA ASN A 529 -7.71 -16.59 -51.66
C ASN A 529 -6.23 -16.75 -52.04
N ASN A 530 -5.40 -15.75 -51.74
CA ASN A 530 -4.01 -15.70 -52.19
C ASN A 530 -3.06 -16.37 -51.20
N LEU A 531 -2.12 -17.16 -51.74
CA LEU A 531 -0.93 -17.63 -51.06
C LEU A 531 0.29 -16.94 -51.68
N ILE A 532 1.01 -16.16 -50.88
CA ILE A 532 2.28 -15.51 -51.24
C ILE A 532 3.36 -16.06 -50.30
N VAL A 533 4.40 -16.68 -50.87
CA VAL A 533 5.52 -17.32 -50.18
C VAL A 533 6.84 -16.90 -50.83
#